data_AF-A0A928H774-F1
#
_entry.id   AF-A0A928H774-F1
#
_cell.length_a   1.000
_cell.length_b   1.000
_cell.length_c   1.000
_cell.angle_alpha   90.00
_cell.angle_beta   90.00
_cell.angle_gamma   90.00
#
_symmetry.space_group_name_H-M   'P 1'
#
loop_
_entity.id
_entity.type
_entity.pdbx_description
1 polymer ?
#
loop_
_entity_poly.entity_id
_entity_poly.type
_entity_poly.pdbx_seq_one_letter_code
_entity_poly.pdbx_strand_id
1 'polypeptide(L)'
;MKKIALIMLLTAAVFSVHANVLIYKGDSTNWSSCIATYDKGKFYKGSSTNWSDCIFTYKDGRIYKGDSTNWSDCVATYKDGKLYKGISTNWSDCIATYKNGKIYKGGSTNWSDCAANYKNGKLYKGDSTNWSDCIFTVSSRAGLPDAMIVWTVYHYYRIYFQ
;
A
#
# COMPACT_ATOMS: atom_id res chain seq x y z
N MET A 1 -14.54 -44.15 -13.69
CA MET A 1 -14.15 -43.05 -14.61
C MET A 1 -14.82 -41.72 -14.29
N LYS A 2 -16.16 -41.64 -14.17
CA LYS A 2 -16.89 -40.38 -13.87
C LYS A 2 -16.47 -39.69 -12.56
N LYS A 3 -16.18 -40.46 -11.49
CA LYS A 3 -15.73 -39.91 -10.19
C LYS A 3 -14.31 -39.32 -10.23
N ILE A 4 -13.41 -39.90 -11.02
CA ILE A 4 -12.03 -39.40 -11.18
C ILE A 4 -12.02 -38.10 -11.99
N ALA A 5 -12.86 -38.01 -13.03
CA ALA A 5 -13.06 -36.78 -13.79
C ALA A 5 -13.65 -35.66 -12.93
N LEU A 6 -14.60 -35.98 -12.02
CA LEU A 6 -15.18 -35.01 -11.09
C LEU A 6 -14.14 -34.47 -10.08
N ILE A 7 -13.23 -35.33 -9.60
CA ILE A 7 -12.16 -34.94 -8.68
C ILE A 7 -11.13 -34.03 -9.37
N MET A 8 -10.73 -34.33 -10.62
CA MET A 8 -9.83 -33.45 -11.38
C MET A 8 -10.48 -32.09 -11.69
N LEU A 9 -11.78 -32.05 -11.97
CA LEU A 9 -12.52 -30.81 -12.20
C LEU A 9 -12.62 -29.96 -10.93
N LEU A 10 -12.75 -30.59 -9.76
CA LEU A 10 -12.78 -29.90 -8.47
C LEU A 10 -11.41 -29.30 -8.10
N THR A 11 -10.30 -30.00 -8.41
CA THR A 11 -8.95 -29.51 -8.10
C THR A 11 -8.48 -28.38 -9.03
N ALA A 12 -9.00 -28.33 -10.27
CA ALA A 12 -8.68 -27.25 -11.21
C ALA A 12 -9.32 -25.90 -10.85
N ALA A 13 -10.28 -25.88 -9.93
CA ALA A 13 -11.12 -24.71 -9.65
C ALA A 13 -10.56 -23.71 -8.60
N VAL A 14 -9.32 -23.89 -8.10
CA VAL A 14 -8.79 -23.08 -6.98
C VAL A 14 -7.47 -22.37 -7.25
N PHE A 15 -7.06 -22.20 -8.50
CA PHE A 15 -5.97 -21.27 -8.81
C PHE A 15 -6.47 -19.82 -8.69
N SER A 16 -6.45 -19.29 -7.47
CA SER A 16 -6.60 -17.86 -7.22
C SER A 16 -5.41 -17.13 -7.83
N VAL A 17 -5.58 -16.66 -9.05
CA VAL A 17 -4.64 -15.76 -9.73
C VAL A 17 -4.63 -14.44 -8.97
N HIS A 18 -3.72 -14.30 -8.00
CA HIS A 18 -3.52 -13.02 -7.33
C HIS A 18 -2.77 -12.11 -8.31
N ALA A 19 -3.48 -11.16 -8.89
CA ALA A 19 -2.88 -10.13 -9.72
C ALA A 19 -2.12 -9.13 -8.85
N ASN A 20 -0.89 -8.82 -9.24
CA ASN A 20 -0.10 -7.77 -8.62
C ASN A 20 -0.82 -6.43 -8.77
N VAL A 21 -0.71 -5.57 -7.75
CA VAL A 21 -1.29 -4.23 -7.80
C VAL A 21 -0.23 -3.22 -8.22
N LEU A 22 -0.37 -2.69 -9.42
CA LEU A 22 0.45 -1.58 -9.92
C LEU A 22 -0.03 -0.25 -9.32
N ILE A 23 0.94 0.58 -8.95
CA ILE A 23 0.77 1.93 -8.41
C ILE A 23 1.39 2.91 -9.41
N TYR A 24 0.58 3.84 -9.89
CA TYR A 24 0.94 4.81 -10.91
C TYR A 24 1.01 6.21 -10.31
N LYS A 25 1.94 7.03 -10.78
CA LYS A 25 2.02 8.44 -10.42
C LYS A 25 0.85 9.22 -11.03
N GLY A 26 0.19 10.03 -10.20
CA GLY A 26 -0.91 10.90 -10.63
C GLY A 26 -2.18 10.15 -11.02
N ASP A 27 -3.04 10.86 -11.76
CA ASP A 27 -4.27 10.30 -12.35
C ASP A 27 -3.96 9.61 -13.69
N SER A 28 -3.31 8.45 -13.62
CA SER A 28 -2.85 7.70 -14.80
C SER A 28 -2.84 6.21 -14.49
N THR A 29 -3.02 5.40 -15.54
CA THR A 29 -2.75 3.95 -15.52
C THR A 29 -1.80 3.54 -16.65
N ASN A 30 -1.09 4.51 -17.22
CA ASN A 30 -0.09 4.26 -18.26
C ASN A 30 1.11 3.54 -17.66
N TRP A 31 1.64 2.56 -18.38
CA TRP A 31 2.80 1.77 -17.95
C TRP A 31 4.01 2.64 -17.56
N SER A 32 4.30 3.69 -18.34
CA SER A 32 5.41 4.63 -18.07
C SER A 32 5.26 5.42 -16.77
N SER A 33 4.04 5.49 -16.22
CA SER A 33 3.76 6.14 -14.93
C SER A 33 3.81 5.18 -13.75
N CYS A 34 4.06 3.88 -13.97
CA CYS A 34 4.16 2.88 -12.90
C CYS A 34 5.39 3.17 -12.04
N ILE A 35 5.16 3.44 -10.76
CA ILE A 35 6.21 3.78 -9.79
C ILE A 35 6.49 2.65 -8.82
N ALA A 36 5.50 1.79 -8.56
CA ALA A 36 5.68 0.64 -7.71
C ALA A 36 4.67 -0.48 -8.02
N THR A 37 5.05 -1.70 -7.69
CA THR A 37 4.19 -2.88 -7.70
C THR A 37 4.02 -3.39 -6.28
N TYR A 38 2.81 -3.71 -5.87
CA TYR A 38 2.54 -4.47 -4.66
C TYR A 38 2.21 -5.92 -5.03
N ASP A 39 2.97 -6.87 -4.47
CA ASP A 39 2.71 -8.31 -4.57
C ASP A 39 3.00 -8.99 -3.23
N LYS A 40 2.06 -9.80 -2.73
CA LYS A 40 2.21 -10.66 -1.54
C LYS A 40 2.91 -10.00 -0.33
N GLY A 41 2.50 -8.79 0.01
CA GLY A 41 3.07 -8.08 1.16
C GLY A 41 4.39 -7.36 0.85
N LYS A 42 4.80 -7.24 -0.40
CA LYS A 42 6.03 -6.54 -0.80
C LYS A 42 5.71 -5.45 -1.80
N PHE A 43 6.44 -4.35 -1.67
CA PHE A 43 6.45 -3.24 -2.61
C PHE A 43 7.76 -3.29 -3.38
N TYR A 44 7.66 -3.22 -4.70
CA TYR A 44 8.78 -3.26 -5.63
C TYR A 44 8.83 -1.97 -6.43
N LYS A 45 10.02 -1.59 -6.88
CA LYS A 45 10.22 -0.43 -7.75
C LYS A 45 9.63 -0.68 -9.15
N GLY A 46 8.93 0.31 -9.69
CA GLY A 46 8.36 0.26 -11.04
C GLY A 46 7.33 -0.85 -11.18
N SER A 47 7.39 -1.61 -12.27
CA SER A 47 6.51 -2.76 -12.54
C SER A 47 7.15 -4.12 -12.20
N SER A 48 8.30 -4.12 -11.53
CA SER A 48 9.06 -5.33 -11.19
C SER A 48 8.42 -6.12 -10.05
N THR A 49 8.79 -7.40 -9.93
CA THR A 49 8.61 -8.23 -8.73
C THR A 49 9.90 -8.98 -8.35
N ASN A 50 11.05 -8.53 -8.87
CA ASN A 50 12.35 -9.10 -8.53
C ASN A 50 12.71 -8.73 -7.09
N TRP A 51 13.30 -9.67 -6.36
CA TRP A 51 13.71 -9.47 -4.97
C TRP A 51 14.65 -8.26 -4.80
N SER A 52 15.53 -8.01 -5.78
CA SER A 52 16.47 -6.87 -5.80
C SER A 52 15.78 -5.51 -5.90
N ASP A 53 14.55 -5.47 -6.44
CA ASP A 53 13.76 -4.26 -6.59
C ASP A 53 12.81 -4.04 -5.42
N CYS A 54 12.80 -4.93 -4.42
CA CYS A 54 11.97 -4.80 -3.23
C CYS A 54 12.40 -3.57 -2.42
N ILE A 55 11.48 -2.60 -2.29
CA ILE A 55 11.70 -1.36 -1.55
C ILE A 55 11.18 -1.47 -0.12
N PHE A 56 10.06 -2.19 0.09
CA PHE A 56 9.47 -2.38 1.41
C PHE A 56 8.74 -3.71 1.51
N THR A 57 8.70 -4.28 2.72
CA THR A 57 7.84 -5.41 3.07
C THR A 57 6.79 -4.94 4.08
N TYR A 58 5.52 -5.19 3.80
CA TYR A 58 4.41 -5.04 4.72
C TYR A 58 3.96 -6.40 5.24
N LYS A 59 4.11 -6.61 6.54
CA LYS A 59 3.74 -7.87 7.20
C LYS A 59 3.28 -7.62 8.64
N ASP A 60 2.19 -8.26 9.05
CA ASP A 60 1.67 -8.23 10.42
C ASP A 60 1.55 -6.81 11.00
N GLY A 61 1.02 -5.88 10.19
CA GLY A 61 0.86 -4.49 10.57
C GLY A 61 2.14 -3.67 10.54
N ARG A 62 3.29 -4.17 10.08
CA ARG A 62 4.57 -3.45 10.07
C ARG A 62 5.09 -3.25 8.66
N ILE A 63 5.72 -2.10 8.45
CA ILE A 63 6.42 -1.73 7.22
C ILE A 63 7.92 -1.81 7.50
N TYR A 64 8.62 -2.64 6.72
CA TYR A 64 10.05 -2.88 6.81
C TYR A 64 10.75 -2.40 5.55
N LYS A 65 11.95 -1.86 5.67
CA LYS A 65 12.78 -1.49 4.52
C LYS A 65 13.28 -2.75 3.80
N GLY A 66 13.13 -2.77 2.47
CA GLY A 66 13.56 -3.87 1.61
C GLY A 66 12.80 -5.17 1.82
N ASP A 67 13.40 -6.28 1.38
CA ASP A 67 12.92 -7.64 1.64
C ASP A 67 13.38 -8.12 3.04
N SER A 68 12.78 -7.54 4.07
CA SER A 68 13.14 -7.82 5.47
C SER A 68 11.90 -7.90 6.35
N THR A 69 12.03 -8.63 7.45
CA THR A 69 11.08 -8.61 8.58
C THR A 69 11.80 -8.43 9.93
N ASN A 70 13.07 -8.02 9.89
CA ASN A 70 13.86 -7.74 11.08
C ASN A 70 13.38 -6.47 11.77
N TRP A 71 13.43 -6.46 13.10
CA TRP A 71 12.95 -5.33 13.90
C TRP A 71 13.72 -4.04 13.63
N SER A 72 15.01 -4.13 13.34
CA SER A 72 15.87 -3.00 12.98
C SER A 72 15.45 -2.30 11.68
N ASP A 73 14.80 -3.04 10.78
CA ASP A 73 14.39 -2.53 9.47
C ASP A 73 12.96 -1.98 9.49
N CYS A 74 12.24 -2.12 10.61
CA CYS A 74 10.89 -1.64 10.75
C CYS A 74 10.87 -0.11 10.81
N VAL A 75 10.26 0.51 9.79
CA VAL A 75 10.17 1.98 9.69
C VAL A 75 8.86 2.52 10.25
N ALA A 76 7.79 1.71 10.24
CA ALA A 76 6.49 2.10 10.76
C ALA A 76 5.62 0.89 11.14
N THR A 77 4.70 1.12 12.07
CA THR A 77 3.67 0.17 12.49
C THR A 77 2.30 0.77 12.21
N TYR A 78 1.47 0.06 11.45
CA TYR A 78 0.06 0.33 11.21
C TYR A 78 -0.79 -0.53 12.15
N LYS A 79 -1.63 0.11 12.96
CA LYS A 79 -2.56 -0.56 13.87
C LYS A 79 -3.81 0.29 14.06
N ASP A 80 -4.98 -0.32 13.92
CA ASP A 80 -6.29 0.30 14.20
C ASP A 80 -6.50 1.66 13.52
N GLY A 81 -6.13 1.76 12.24
CA GLY A 81 -6.23 3.01 11.48
C GLY A 81 -5.21 4.07 11.90
N LYS A 82 -4.16 3.73 12.66
CA LYS A 82 -3.08 4.64 13.05
C LYS A 82 -1.74 4.13 12.57
N LEU A 83 -0.90 5.06 12.15
CA LEU A 83 0.48 4.80 11.77
C LEU A 83 1.39 5.37 12.84
N TYR A 84 2.34 4.56 13.28
CA TYR A 84 3.31 4.87 14.32
C TYR A 84 4.72 4.75 13.77
N LYS A 85 5.64 5.56 14.31
CA LYS A 85 7.05 5.48 13.94
C LYS A 85 7.70 4.20 14.47
N GLY A 86 8.43 3.48 13.61
CA GLY A 86 9.14 2.25 13.96
C GLY A 86 8.20 1.16 14.47
N ILE A 87 8.63 0.44 15.51
CA ILE A 87 7.88 -0.68 16.14
C ILE A 87 6.87 -0.23 17.21
N SER A 88 6.82 1.06 17.53
CA SER A 88 6.01 1.60 18.62
C SER A 88 4.51 1.57 18.30
N THR A 89 3.68 1.56 19.34
CA THR A 89 2.24 1.86 19.25
C THR A 89 1.80 2.91 20.28
N ASN A 90 2.77 3.62 20.87
CA ASN A 90 2.51 4.69 21.83
C ASN A 90 1.88 5.89 21.13
N TRP A 91 0.98 6.58 21.83
CA TRP A 91 0.30 7.76 21.28
C TRP A 91 1.27 8.84 20.80
N SER A 92 2.37 9.08 21.53
CA SER A 92 3.41 10.06 21.17
C SER A 92 4.11 9.77 19.84
N ASP A 93 4.11 8.51 19.41
CA ASP A 93 4.76 8.07 18.18
C ASP A 93 3.78 7.99 17.00
N CYS A 94 2.50 8.34 17.21
CA CYS A 94 1.49 8.36 16.17
C CYS A 94 1.79 9.50 15.18
N ILE A 95 2.08 9.14 13.94
CA ILE A 95 2.45 10.07 12.86
C ILE A 95 1.32 10.32 11.87
N ALA A 96 0.35 9.41 11.78
CA ALA A 96 -0.84 9.60 10.95
C ALA A 96 -2.04 8.77 11.42
N THR A 97 -3.24 9.22 11.07
CA THR A 97 -4.50 8.52 11.31
C THR A 97 -5.27 8.39 10.01
N TYR A 98 -5.78 7.20 9.71
CA TYR A 98 -6.66 6.90 8.59
C TYR A 98 -8.10 6.72 9.07
N LYS A 99 -9.01 7.48 8.50
CA LYS A 99 -10.43 7.39 8.82
C LYS A 99 -11.28 7.82 7.62
N ASN A 100 -12.26 7.00 7.26
CA ASN A 100 -13.25 7.30 6.21
C ASN A 100 -12.61 7.74 4.87
N GLY A 101 -11.56 7.06 4.44
CA GLY A 101 -10.84 7.41 3.21
C GLY A 101 -9.79 8.49 3.39
N LYS A 102 -9.77 9.24 4.49
CA LYS A 102 -8.84 10.35 4.70
C LYS A 102 -7.66 9.97 5.58
N ILE A 103 -6.49 10.51 5.25
CA ILE A 103 -5.27 10.42 6.05
C ILE A 103 -5.03 11.79 6.70
N TYR A 104 -4.89 11.80 8.01
CA TYR A 104 -4.66 12.98 8.83
C TYR A 104 -3.27 12.93 9.46
N LYS A 105 -2.67 14.09 9.69
CA LYS A 105 -1.39 14.20 10.41
C LYS A 105 -1.58 13.85 11.90
N GLY A 106 -0.67 13.03 12.42
CA GLY A 106 -0.67 12.61 13.82
C GLY A 106 -1.92 11.82 14.22
N GLY A 107 -2.31 11.95 15.49
CA GLY A 107 -3.47 11.28 16.07
C GLY A 107 -4.84 11.93 15.77
N SER A 108 -4.86 13.07 15.08
CA SER A 108 -6.03 13.93 14.84
C SER A 108 -6.96 13.38 13.73
N THR A 109 -8.20 13.85 13.71
CA THR A 109 -9.12 13.70 12.57
C THR A 109 -9.77 15.03 12.18
N ASN A 110 -9.16 16.15 12.56
CA ASN A 110 -9.63 17.49 12.19
C ASN A 110 -9.40 17.74 10.70
N TRP A 111 -10.32 18.46 10.06
CA TRP A 111 -10.24 18.74 8.63
C TRP A 111 -8.96 19.49 8.24
N SER A 112 -8.46 20.37 9.10
CA SER A 112 -7.22 21.13 8.90
C SER A 112 -5.97 20.26 8.86
N ASP A 113 -6.03 19.07 9.46
CA ASP A 113 -4.93 18.10 9.49
C ASP A 113 -4.99 17.08 8.36
N CYS A 114 -6.01 17.16 7.49
CA CYS A 114 -6.18 16.24 6.37
C CYS A 114 -5.01 16.40 5.38
N ALA A 115 -4.18 15.36 5.29
CA ALA A 115 -3.01 15.31 4.43
C ALA A 115 -3.34 14.70 3.06
N ALA A 116 -4.26 13.73 3.02
CA ALA A 116 -4.66 13.07 1.80
C ALA A 116 -6.07 12.46 1.87
N ASN A 117 -6.68 12.27 0.71
CA ASN A 117 -7.99 11.65 0.54
C ASN A 117 -7.89 10.48 -0.44
N TYR A 118 -8.28 9.29 0.00
CA TYR A 118 -8.30 8.08 -0.80
C TYR A 118 -9.73 7.77 -1.24
N LYS A 119 -9.96 7.81 -2.55
CA LYS A 119 -11.28 7.56 -3.14
C LYS A 119 -11.12 6.86 -4.48
N ASN A 120 -11.89 5.80 -4.69
CA ASN A 120 -11.97 5.07 -5.97
C ASN A 120 -10.60 4.66 -6.55
N GLY A 121 -9.71 4.11 -5.73
CA GLY A 121 -8.39 3.67 -6.18
C GLY A 121 -7.38 4.79 -6.37
N LYS A 122 -7.72 6.03 -6.01
CA LYS A 122 -6.86 7.21 -6.18
C LYS A 122 -6.60 7.85 -4.83
N LEU A 123 -5.37 8.31 -4.62
CA LEU A 123 -5.01 9.15 -3.49
C LEU A 123 -4.80 10.59 -3.97
N TYR A 124 -5.43 11.53 -3.30
CA TYR A 124 -5.37 12.96 -3.60
C TYR A 124 -4.71 13.72 -2.46
N LYS A 125 -4.12 14.88 -2.78
CA LYS A 125 -3.57 15.80 -1.77
C LYS A 125 -4.69 16.48 -0.97
N GLY A 126 -4.52 16.57 0.34
CA GLY A 126 -5.48 17.21 1.24
C GLY A 126 -6.83 16.50 1.23
N ASP A 127 -7.92 17.27 1.20
CA ASP A 127 -9.29 16.74 1.09
C ASP A 127 -9.81 16.69 -0.38
N SER A 128 -8.92 16.94 -1.35
CA SER A 128 -9.32 17.06 -2.75
C SER A 128 -9.81 15.73 -3.34
N THR A 129 -10.54 15.83 -4.44
CA THR A 129 -10.82 14.72 -5.37
C THR A 129 -10.57 15.10 -6.82
N ASN A 130 -9.89 16.24 -7.06
CA ASN A 130 -9.58 16.72 -8.40
C ASN A 130 -8.43 15.91 -9.00
N TRP A 131 -8.52 15.61 -10.30
CA TRP A 131 -7.49 14.85 -11.02
C TRP A 131 -6.09 15.50 -10.93
N SER A 132 -6.02 16.84 -10.92
CA SER A 132 -4.77 17.60 -10.79
C SER A 132 -4.09 17.44 -9.44
N ASP A 133 -4.84 17.09 -8.39
CA ASP A 133 -4.33 16.86 -7.04
C ASP A 133 -4.05 15.37 -6.78
N CYS A 134 -4.27 14.50 -7.78
CA CYS A 134 -4.01 13.08 -7.64
C CYS A 134 -2.50 12.84 -7.46
N ILE A 135 -2.15 12.16 -6.37
CA ILE A 135 -0.79 11.78 -6.02
C ILE A 135 -0.43 10.45 -6.71
N PHE A 136 -1.32 9.47 -6.59
CA PHE A 136 -1.20 8.18 -7.26
C PHE A 136 -2.55 7.51 -7.51
N THR A 137 -2.55 6.60 -8.47
CA THR A 137 -3.66 5.70 -8.81
C THR A 137 -3.20 4.25 -8.66
N VAL A 138 -4.06 3.37 -8.13
CA VAL A 138 -3.79 1.93 -8.08
C VAL A 138 -4.64 1.20 -9.13
N SER A 139 -4.04 0.21 -9.78
CA SER A 139 -4.72 -0.65 -10.78
C SER A 139 -5.89 -1.45 -10.20
N SER A 140 -5.82 -1.82 -8.91
CA SER A 140 -6.86 -2.56 -8.21
C SER A 140 -6.77 -2.32 -6.70
N ARG A 141 -7.90 -2.43 -6.00
CA ARG A 141 -7.92 -2.45 -4.53
C ARG A 141 -7.85 -3.87 -3.97
N ALA A 142 -8.16 -4.88 -4.77
CA ALA A 142 -8.14 -6.27 -4.33
C ALA A 142 -6.70 -6.67 -3.95
N GLY A 143 -6.51 -7.15 -2.73
CA GLY A 143 -5.19 -7.57 -2.21
C GLY A 143 -4.28 -6.44 -1.75
N LEU A 144 -4.60 -5.17 -2.03
CA LEU A 144 -3.80 -4.03 -1.58
C LEU A 144 -4.00 -3.80 -0.07
N PRO A 145 -2.95 -3.46 0.69
CA PRO A 145 -3.10 -3.00 2.06
C PRO A 145 -3.86 -1.66 2.13
N ASP A 146 -4.16 -1.22 3.35
CA ASP A 146 -4.80 0.08 3.58
C ASP A 146 -4.07 1.22 2.86
N ALA A 147 -4.83 2.20 2.35
CA ALA A 147 -4.30 3.34 1.62
C ALA A 147 -3.23 4.11 2.41
N MET A 148 -3.32 4.13 3.75
CA MET A 148 -2.29 4.76 4.57
C MET A 148 -0.94 4.07 4.44
N ILE A 149 -0.90 2.74 4.29
CA ILE A 149 0.35 1.98 4.11
C ILE A 149 0.99 2.30 2.76
N VAL A 150 0.16 2.35 1.70
CA VAL A 150 0.62 2.71 0.35
C VAL A 150 1.12 4.15 0.30
N TRP A 151 0.42 5.06 0.99
CA TRP A 151 0.84 6.45 1.15
C TRP A 151 2.18 6.57 1.88
N THR A 152 2.40 5.80 2.95
CA THR A 152 3.68 5.74 3.66
C THR A 152 4.80 5.29 2.74
N VAL A 153 4.62 4.19 2.03
CA VAL A 153 5.61 3.67 1.09
C VAL A 153 5.92 4.69 -0.01
N TYR A 154 4.90 5.35 -0.57
CA TYR A 154 5.07 6.41 -1.55
C TYR A 154 5.91 7.58 -1.00
N HIS A 155 5.61 8.05 0.21
CA HIS A 155 6.34 9.16 0.84
C HIS A 155 7.79 8.80 1.13
N TYR A 156 8.04 7.61 1.69
CA TYR A 156 9.41 7.14 1.91
C TYR A 156 10.15 6.97 0.57
N TYR A 157 9.52 6.38 -0.44
CA TYR A 157 10.12 6.21 -1.76
C TYR A 157 10.58 7.55 -2.35
N ARG A 158 9.74 8.60 -2.24
CA ARG A 158 10.10 9.95 -2.71
C ARG A 158 11.27 10.59 -1.98
N ILE A 159 11.47 10.28 -0.70
CA ILE A 159 12.52 10.90 0.12
C ILE A 159 13.87 10.21 -0.11
N TYR A 160 13.88 8.90 -0.33
CA TYR A 160 15.12 8.10 -0.30
C TYR A 160 15.59 7.58 -1.66
N PHE A 161 14.77 7.65 -2.71
CA PHE A 161 15.07 7.00 -4.00
C PHE A 161 14.80 7.88 -5.25
N GLN A 162 14.54 9.18 -5.07
CA GLN A 162 14.56 10.20 -6.14
C GLN A 162 15.83 11.03 -6.03
#